data_AF-A0A2R6I281-F1
#
_entry.id   AF-A0A2R6I281-F1
#
_cell.length_a   1.000
_cell.length_b   1.000
_cell.length_c   1.000
_cell.angle_alpha   90.00
_cell.angle_beta   90.00
_cell.angle_gamma   90.00
#
_symmetry.space_group_name_H-M   'P 1'
#
loop_
_entity.id
_entity.type
_entity.pdbx_description
1 polymer ?
#
loop_
_entity_poly.entity_id
_entity_poly.type
_entity_poly.pdbx_seq_one_letter_code
_entity_poly.pdbx_strand_id
1 'polypeptide(L)' 'MSRTADREDTDPVPAEGRDPAVSGPHAGYDRYGRFDYRYWRCEACGLETTQDISDGCPRCSAAPRDTESTDDA' A
#
# COMPACT_ATOMS: atom_id res chain seq x y z
N MET A 1 -9.75 3.29 46.57
CA MET A 1 -10.09 2.52 45.35
C MET A 1 -10.60 3.54 44.32
N SER A 2 -10.14 3.46 43.05
CA SER A 2 -10.45 4.37 41.91
C SER A 2 -9.60 5.66 41.85
N ARG A 3 -8.99 6.14 40.74
CA ARG A 3 -8.95 5.88 39.27
C ARG A 3 -7.68 6.60 38.74
N THR A 4 -7.03 6.14 37.66
CA THR A 4 -6.76 6.94 36.43
C THR A 4 -5.96 6.14 35.39
N ALA A 5 -6.54 6.06 34.20
CA ALA A 5 -5.89 5.96 32.89
C ALA A 5 -5.01 4.74 32.63
N ASP A 6 -5.70 3.62 32.41
CA ASP A 6 -5.30 2.63 31.41
C ASP A 6 -5.27 3.35 30.04
N ARG A 7 -4.11 3.90 29.68
CA ARG A 7 -3.85 4.37 28.33
C ARG A 7 -3.29 3.16 27.60
N GLU A 8 -4.20 2.36 27.04
CA GLU A 8 -3.88 1.39 26.01
C GLU A 8 -3.29 2.17 24.84
N ASP A 9 -1.98 2.40 24.93
CA ASP A 9 -1.12 2.84 23.85
C ASP A 9 -1.11 1.68 22.85
N THR A 10 -2.20 1.60 22.08
CA THR A 10 -2.29 0.73 20.91
C THR A 10 -1.33 1.33 19.91
N ASP A 11 -0.06 0.97 20.05
CA ASP A 11 0.93 1.14 19.00
C ASP A 11 0.30 0.58 17.72
N PRO A 12 0.13 1.38 16.66
CA PRO A 12 -0.45 0.89 15.43
C PRO A 12 0.55 -0.13 14.89
N VAL A 13 0.26 -1.41 15.12
CA VAL A 13 1.08 -2.53 14.66
C VAL A 13 1.47 -2.21 13.22
N PRO A 14 2.76 -1.97 12.93
CA PRO A 14 3.16 -1.76 11.55
C PRO A 14 2.68 -3.00 10.82
N ALA A 15 1.98 -2.82 9.70
CA ALA A 15 1.53 -3.94 8.88
C ALA A 15 2.79 -4.60 8.28
N GLU A 16 3.49 -5.40 9.07
CA GLU A 16 4.71 -6.09 8.67
C GLU A 16 4.34 -7.06 7.55
N GLY A 17 4.88 -6.80 6.36
CA GLY A 17 4.53 -7.51 5.11
C GLY A 17 3.76 -6.66 4.11
N ARG A 18 3.34 -5.43 4.46
CA ARG A 18 2.71 -4.53 3.50
C ARG A 18 3.77 -3.66 2.80
N ASP A 19 3.73 -3.61 1.48
CA ASP A 19 4.56 -2.68 0.72
C ASP A 19 4.17 -1.24 1.09
N PRO A 20 5.09 -0.43 1.64
CA PRO A 20 4.77 0.91 2.13
C PRO A 20 4.42 1.88 1.00
N ALA A 21 4.76 1.55 -0.26
CA ALA A 21 4.37 2.31 -1.42
C ALA A 21 2.99 1.92 -1.95
N VAL A 22 2.30 0.93 -1.36
CA VAL A 22 0.94 0.52 -1.76
C VAL A 22 -0.10 1.04 -0.76
N SER A 23 -0.97 1.94 -1.22
CA SER A 23 -2.12 2.48 -0.50
C SER A 23 -3.40 1.68 -0.78
N GLY A 24 -4.34 1.65 0.20
CA GLY A 24 -5.60 0.89 0.13
C GLY A 24 -5.84 -0.11 1.28
N PRO A 25 -6.83 -1.02 1.17
CA PRO A 25 -7.84 -1.05 0.12
C PRO A 25 -8.73 0.19 0.16
N HIS A 26 -8.91 0.82 -0.99
CA HIS A 26 -9.82 1.94 -1.20
C HIS A 26 -11.18 1.44 -1.65
N ALA A 27 -12.25 2.15 -1.28
CA ALA A 27 -13.60 1.84 -1.75
C ALA A 27 -13.91 2.64 -3.03
N GLY A 28 -14.19 1.92 -4.12
CA GLY A 28 -14.81 2.47 -5.32
C GLY A 28 -16.32 2.46 -5.18
N TYR A 29 -16.95 3.57 -5.54
CA TYR A 29 -18.40 3.73 -5.53
C TYR A 29 -18.92 3.92 -6.95
N ASP A 30 -20.10 3.36 -7.23
CA ASP A 30 -20.76 3.55 -8.51
C ASP A 30 -21.31 4.98 -8.67
N ARG A 31 -21.91 5.26 -9.83
CA ARG A 31 -22.53 6.56 -10.15
C ARG A 31 -23.68 6.97 -9.22
N TYR A 32 -24.21 6.05 -8.42
CA TYR A 32 -25.27 6.26 -7.45
C TYR A 32 -24.73 6.33 -6.01
N GLY A 33 -23.41 6.25 -5.82
CA GLY A 33 -22.75 6.30 -4.52
C GLY A 33 -22.82 4.98 -3.75
N ARG A 34 -23.20 3.87 -4.39
CA ARG A 34 -23.17 2.55 -3.75
C ARG A 34 -21.78 1.94 -3.89
N PHE A 35 -21.33 1.24 -2.85
CA PHE A 35 -20.09 0.46 -2.91
C PHE A 35 -20.14 -0.52 -4.09
N ASP A 36 -19.12 -0.47 -4.94
CA ASP A 36 -19.02 -1.25 -6.17
C ASP A 36 -17.83 -2.21 -6.11
N TYR A 37 -16.62 -1.71 -5.83
CA TYR A 37 -15.40 -2.52 -5.75
C TYR A 37 -14.38 -1.96 -4.75
N ARG A 38 -13.36 -2.77 -4.44
CA ARG A 38 -12.16 -2.32 -3.74
C ARG A 38 -10.99 -2.24 -4.72
N TYR A 39 -10.12 -1.27 -4.51
CA TYR A 39 -8.92 -1.11 -5.32
C TYR A 39 -7.72 -0.70 -4.46
N TRP A 40 -6.54 -0.99 -4.97
CA TRP A 40 -5.25 -0.64 -4.40
C TRP A 40 -4.50 0.24 -5.37
N ARG A 41 -3.66 1.10 -4.82
CA ARG A 41 -2.84 2.02 -5.61
C ARG A 41 -1.40 1.96 -5.15
N CYS A 42 -0.49 1.81 -6.10
CA CYS A 42 0.93 1.98 -5.84
C CYS A 42 1.31 3.45 -6.02
N GLU A 43 1.73 4.11 -4.95
CA GLU A 43 2.23 5.48 -4.96
C GLU A 43 3.61 5.61 -5.62
N ALA A 44 4.39 4.52 -5.71
CA ALA A 44 5.70 4.55 -6.36
C ALA A 44 5.61 4.64 -7.89
N CYS A 45 4.71 3.90 -8.53
CA CYS A 45 4.57 3.87 -9.99
C CYS A 45 3.22 4.40 -10.52
N GLY A 46 2.28 4.72 -9.64
CA GLY A 46 0.93 5.17 -10.01
C GLY A 46 -0.01 4.07 -10.51
N LEU A 47 0.32 2.79 -10.33
CA LEU A 47 -0.55 1.68 -10.73
C LEU A 47 -1.80 1.63 -9.84
N GLU A 48 -2.98 1.66 -10.44
CA GLU A 48 -4.26 1.41 -9.77
C GLU A 48 -4.82 0.06 -10.25
N THR A 49 -5.24 -0.79 -9.32
CA THR A 49 -5.76 -2.13 -9.64
C THR A 49 -6.76 -2.60 -8.60
N THR A 50 -7.72 -3.44 -9.02
CA THR A 50 -8.67 -4.11 -8.12
C THR A 50 -8.11 -5.41 -7.53
N GLN A 51 -6.92 -5.84 -7.97
CA GLN A 51 -6.21 -6.98 -7.40
C GLN A 51 -5.50 -6.58 -6.10
N ASP A 52 -5.41 -7.50 -5.15
CA ASP A 52 -4.61 -7.28 -3.95
C ASP A 52 -3.12 -7.20 -4.33
N ILE A 53 -2.56 -6.00 -4.14
CA ILE A 53 -1.12 -5.74 -4.29
C ILE A 53 -0.52 -5.27 -2.96
N SER A 54 -1.19 -5.58 -1.84
CA SER A 54 -0.80 -5.12 -0.50
C SER A 54 0.63 -5.54 -0.14
N ASP A 55 1.05 -6.72 -0.58
CA ASP A 55 2.39 -7.28 -0.33
C ASP A 55 3.47 -6.73 -1.28
N GLY A 56 3.08 -6.14 -2.41
CA GLY A 56 4.03 -5.63 -3.39
C GLY A 56 3.42 -5.25 -4.72
N CYS A 57 3.89 -4.15 -5.31
CA CYS A 57 3.48 -3.76 -6.65
C CYS A 57 4.22 -4.60 -7.71
N PRO A 58 3.50 -5.37 -8.55
CA PRO A 58 4.14 -6.22 -9.57
C PRO A 58 4.91 -5.42 -10.62
N ARG A 59 4.56 -4.13 -10.81
CA ARG A 59 5.27 -3.25 -11.74
C ARG A 59 6.59 -2.75 -11.19
N CYS A 60 6.67 -2.53 -9.88
CA CYS A 60 7.88 -2.07 -9.20
C CYS A 60 8.84 -3.23 -8.96
N SER A 61 8.33 -4.42 -8.62
CA SER A 61 9.15 -5.62 -8.46
C SER A 61 9.66 -6.19 -9.78
N ALA A 62 8.98 -5.92 -10.90
CA ALA A 62 9.42 -6.31 -12.23
C ALA A 62 10.44 -5.37 -12.88
N ALA A 63 10.77 -4.22 -12.28
CA ALA A 63 11.84 -3.37 -12.78
C ALA A 63 13.19 -4.03 -12.43
N PRO A 64 13.99 -4.49 -13.41
CA PRO A 64 15.34 -4.93 -13.11
C PRO A 64 16.09 -3.72 -12.56
N ARG A 65 16.50 -3.82 -11.29
CA ARG A 65 17.49 -2.91 -10.73
C ARG A 65 18.78 -3.17 -11.50
N ASP A 66 19.30 -2.11 -12.12
CA ASP A 66 20.65 -2.02 -12.66
C ASP A 66 20.91 -2.78 -13.98
N THR A 67 20.62 -2.13 -15.11
CA THR A 67 21.60 -2.15 -16.20
C THR A 67 22.56 -1.00 -15.93
N GLU A 68 23.58 -1.31 -15.14
CA GLU A 68 24.78 -0.49 -14.97
C GLU A 68 25.33 -0.13 -16.35
N SER A 69 25.14 1.12 -16.77
CA SER A 69 25.80 1.67 -17.95
C SER A 69 27.15 2.23 -17.49
N THR A 70 28.13 1.34 -17.29
CA THR A 70 29.53 1.76 -17.23
C THR A 70 29.96 2.10 -18.67
N ASP A 71 29.78 3.36 -19.06
CA ASP A 71 30.50 3.98 -20.17
C ASP A 71 31.69 4.73 -19.53
N ASP A 72 32.82 4.03 -19.44
CA ASP A 72 34.14 4.64 -19.18
C ASP A 72 35.07 4.08 -20.26
N ALA A 73 35.41 4.92 -21.23
CA ALA A 73 36.26 4.64 -22.38
C ALA A 73 37.43 5.62 -22.42
#